data_AF-A0A925W3J9-F1
#
_entry.id   AF-A0A925W3J9-F1
#
_cell.length_a   1.000
_cell.length_b   1.000
_cell.length_c   1.000
_cell.angle_alpha   90.00
_cell.angle_beta   90.00
_cell.angle_gamma   90.00
#
_symmetry.space_group_name_H-M   'P 1'
#
loop_
_entity.id
_entity.type
_entity.pdbx_description
1 polymer ?
#
loop_
_entity_poly.entity_id
_entity_poly.type
_entity_poly.pdbx_seq_one_letter_code
_entity_poly.pdbx_strand_id
1 'polypeptide(L)'
;MLRNTQAKGISVEPLVRKVREGVSKQADASAIQSAVSLLAERLEVSFTALAPITSVEELSAGAGALQVGVKAPTLRELRKLSPARPLTVPLGILTELVAQQVPVAHATKRIRELVERGANNAQLVAMREKVQADVRAGIAPNAALDLRAKGVMSLLAMPLGTTTISPGAKPPIRPK
;
A
#
# COMPACT_ATOMS: atom_id res chain seq x y z
N MET A 1 -10.68 19.51 20.05
CA MET A 1 -9.97 18.36 19.42
C MET A 1 -9.12 18.78 18.20
N LEU A 2 -9.65 19.50 17.20
CA LEU A 2 -8.91 19.91 15.98
C LEU A 2 -7.61 20.74 16.21
N ARG A 3 -7.52 21.52 17.29
CA ARG A 3 -6.31 22.31 17.61
C ARG A 3 -5.10 21.45 18.02
N ASN A 4 -5.34 20.23 18.53
CA ASN A 4 -4.25 19.37 19.02
C ASN A 4 -3.58 18.56 17.89
N THR A 5 -4.24 18.38 16.75
CA THR A 5 -3.69 17.66 15.58
C THR A 5 -2.68 18.51 14.82
N GLN A 6 -2.92 19.83 14.69
CA GLN A 6 -1.93 20.75 14.11
C GLN A 6 -0.67 20.86 14.96
N ALA A 7 -0.80 20.86 16.29
CA ALA A 7 0.33 20.89 17.21
C ALA A 7 1.22 19.63 17.10
N LYS A 8 0.67 18.50 16.62
CA LYS A 8 1.38 17.24 16.38
C LYS A 8 1.86 17.05 14.92
N GLY A 9 1.72 18.07 14.06
CA GLY A 9 2.08 17.98 12.64
C GLY A 9 1.15 17.09 11.80
N ILE A 10 0.00 16.66 12.34
CA ILE A 10 -0.98 15.84 11.62
C ILE A 10 -1.90 16.79 10.85
N SER A 11 -1.83 16.72 9.52
CA SER A 11 -2.65 17.55 8.63
C SER A 11 -4.14 17.35 8.91
N VAL A 12 -4.89 18.46 8.93
CA VAL A 12 -6.35 18.48 9.15
C VAL A 12 -7.15 18.09 7.91
N GLU A 13 -6.50 18.07 6.75
CA GLU A 13 -7.14 17.85 5.45
C GLU A 13 -7.95 16.53 5.39
N PRO A 14 -7.44 15.37 5.86
CA PRO A 14 -8.24 14.14 5.90
C PRO A 14 -9.49 14.24 6.79
N LEU A 15 -9.43 15.02 7.88
CA LEU A 15 -10.57 15.23 8.78
C LEU A 15 -11.65 16.07 8.11
N VAL A 16 -11.25 17.14 7.41
CA VAL A 16 -12.17 18.00 6.64
C VAL A 16 -12.85 17.19 5.54
N ARG A 17 -12.10 16.37 4.79
CA ARG A 17 -12.70 15.46 3.81
C ARG A 17 -13.71 14.51 4.44
N LYS A 18 -13.44 13.99 5.64
CA LYS A 18 -14.37 13.09 6.33
C LYS A 18 -15.67 13.79 6.75
N VAL A 19 -15.59 15.04 7.18
CA VAL A 19 -16.78 15.88 7.44
C VAL A 19 -17.60 16.06 6.17
N ARG A 20 -16.95 16.44 5.06
CA ARG A 20 -17.63 16.65 3.77
C ARG A 20 -18.29 15.37 3.25
N GLU A 21 -17.65 14.22 3.43
CA GLU A 21 -18.23 12.91 3.12
C GLU A 21 -19.51 12.67 3.94
N GLY A 22 -19.47 12.93 5.25
CA GLY A 22 -20.62 12.79 6.14
C GLY A 22 -21.80 13.69 5.76
N VAL A 23 -21.52 14.97 5.47
CA VAL A 23 -22.53 15.92 4.97
C VAL A 23 -23.14 15.45 3.65
N SER A 24 -22.31 14.97 2.72
CA SER A 24 -22.78 14.45 1.41
C SER A 24 -23.65 13.20 1.56
N LYS A 25 -23.40 12.40 2.60
CA LYS A 25 -24.19 11.21 2.97
C LYS A 25 -25.40 11.53 3.83
N GLN A 26 -25.67 12.82 4.10
CA GLN A 26 -26.76 13.29 4.98
C GLN A 26 -26.73 12.60 6.36
N ALA A 27 -25.53 12.31 6.87
CA ALA A 27 -25.36 11.73 8.20
C ALA A 27 -25.63 12.78 9.28
N ASP A 28 -26.20 12.35 10.40
CA ASP A 28 -26.41 13.24 11.55
C ASP A 28 -25.08 13.75 12.14
N ALA A 29 -25.12 14.93 12.76
CA ALA A 29 -23.95 15.60 13.30
C ALA A 29 -23.15 14.73 14.30
N SER A 30 -23.85 13.93 15.12
CA SER A 30 -23.23 13.00 16.07
C SER A 30 -22.44 11.90 15.35
N ALA A 31 -23.01 11.31 14.29
CA ALA A 31 -22.34 10.29 13.47
C ALA A 31 -21.10 10.85 12.77
N ILE A 32 -21.20 12.07 12.23
CA ILE A 32 -20.05 12.78 11.63
C ILE A 32 -18.96 12.98 12.68
N GLN A 33 -19.31 13.49 13.87
CA GLN A 33 -18.35 13.74 14.94
C GLN A 33 -17.63 12.45 15.38
N SER A 34 -18.38 11.37 15.63
CA SER A 34 -17.80 10.07 15.99
C SER A 34 -16.85 9.54 14.91
N ALA A 35 -17.22 9.65 13.64
CA ALA A 35 -16.38 9.20 12.53
C ALA A 35 -15.08 10.02 12.40
N VAL A 36 -15.15 11.34 12.62
CA VAL A 36 -13.99 12.24 12.59
C VAL A 36 -13.06 11.97 13.77
N SER A 37 -13.58 11.78 14.97
CA SER A 37 -12.77 11.44 16.16
C SER A 37 -12.02 10.13 15.96
N LEU A 38 -12.71 9.09 15.48
CA LEU A 38 -12.09 7.80 15.20
C LEU A 38 -11.04 7.88 14.07
N LEU A 39 -11.24 8.76 13.09
CA LEU A 39 -10.22 9.02 12.07
C LEU A 39 -9.00 9.72 12.66
N ALA A 40 -9.18 10.72 13.52
CA ALA A 40 -8.09 11.41 14.19
C ALA A 40 -7.24 10.44 15.02
N GLU A 41 -7.87 9.54 15.80
CA GLU A 41 -7.18 8.49 16.55
C GLU A 41 -6.34 7.58 15.64
N ARG A 42 -6.90 7.12 14.52
CA ARG A 42 -6.15 6.30 13.56
C ARG A 42 -4.99 7.04 12.92
N LEU A 43 -5.13 8.33 12.62
CA LEU A 43 -4.04 9.15 12.09
C LEU A 43 -2.91 9.29 13.13
N GLU A 44 -3.23 9.48 14.40
CA GLU A 44 -2.23 9.51 15.48
C GLU A 44 -1.49 8.17 15.59
N VAL A 45 -2.23 7.05 15.63
CA VAL A 45 -1.63 5.71 15.67
C VAL A 45 -0.76 5.43 14.44
N SER A 46 -1.22 5.85 13.26
CA SER A 46 -0.46 5.73 12.01
C SER A 46 0.82 6.57 12.04
N PHE A 47 0.76 7.79 12.55
CA PHE A 47 1.93 8.67 12.68
C PHE A 47 3.00 8.04 13.58
N THR A 48 2.61 7.58 14.76
CA THR A 48 3.53 6.89 15.68
C THR A 48 4.11 5.61 15.08
N ALA A 49 3.32 4.86 14.29
CA ALA A 49 3.76 3.61 13.71
C ALA A 49 4.69 3.76 12.48
N LEU A 50 4.55 4.85 11.73
CA LEU A 50 5.24 5.05 10.44
C LEU A 50 6.40 6.07 10.50
N ALA A 51 6.58 6.77 11.62
CA ALA A 51 7.70 7.69 11.86
C ALA A 51 9.09 7.07 11.53
N PRO A 52 10.09 7.88 11.16
CA PRO A 52 10.10 9.35 11.15
C PRO A 52 9.64 9.99 9.83
N ILE A 53 9.71 9.28 8.71
CA ILE A 53 9.30 9.80 7.40
C ILE A 53 7.81 9.52 7.22
N THR A 54 6.98 10.56 7.21
CA THR A 54 5.54 10.42 6.95
C THR A 54 5.00 11.59 6.12
N SER A 55 4.35 11.28 4.99
CA SER A 55 3.54 12.26 4.23
C SER A 55 2.07 12.19 4.63
N VAL A 56 1.27 13.20 4.28
CA VAL A 56 -0.17 13.21 4.57
C VAL A 56 -0.88 12.02 3.92
N GLU A 57 -0.47 11.66 2.71
CA GLU A 57 -1.00 10.52 1.96
C GLU A 57 -0.64 9.20 2.64
N GLU A 58 0.59 9.08 3.12
CA GLU A 58 1.07 7.88 3.81
C GLU A 58 0.37 7.67 5.15
N LEU A 59 0.17 8.76 5.93
CA LEU A 59 -0.63 8.73 7.15
C LEU A 59 -2.08 8.35 6.88
N SER A 60 -2.66 8.90 5.80
CA SER A 60 -4.03 8.56 5.38
C SER A 60 -4.13 7.09 4.98
N ALA A 61 -3.14 6.55 4.26
CA ALA A 61 -3.10 5.14 3.87
C ALA A 61 -2.93 4.22 5.10
N GLY A 62 -2.08 4.58 6.06
CA GLY A 62 -1.93 3.84 7.31
C GLY A 62 -3.20 3.89 8.17
N ALA A 63 -3.89 5.02 8.25
CA ALA A 63 -5.19 5.12 8.91
C ALA A 63 -6.26 4.25 8.22
N GLY A 64 -6.25 4.17 6.87
CA GLY A 64 -7.09 3.26 6.10
C GLY A 64 -6.82 1.79 6.43
N ALA A 65 -5.55 1.41 6.53
CA ALA A 65 -5.15 0.05 6.92
C ALA A 65 -5.63 -0.29 8.35
N LEU A 66 -5.48 0.63 9.31
CA LEU A 66 -5.98 0.46 10.68
C LEU A 66 -7.51 0.30 10.70
N GLN A 67 -8.23 1.07 9.87
CA GLN A 67 -9.69 0.99 9.77
C GLN A 67 -10.17 -0.39 9.33
N VAL A 68 -9.45 -1.07 8.44
CA VAL A 68 -9.80 -2.43 7.98
C VAL A 68 -9.22 -3.54 8.87
N GLY A 69 -8.70 -3.20 10.06
CA GLY A 69 -8.27 -4.17 11.07
C GLY A 69 -6.79 -4.56 11.01
N VAL A 70 -5.96 -3.91 10.19
CA VAL A 70 -4.50 -4.07 10.26
C VAL A 70 -4.02 -3.48 11.58
N LYS A 71 -3.12 -4.19 12.28
CA LYS A 71 -2.64 -3.74 13.60
C LYS A 71 -1.45 -2.79 13.46
N ALA A 72 -1.31 -1.83 14.38
CA ALA A 72 -0.17 -0.90 14.41
C ALA A 72 1.23 -1.56 14.43
N PRO A 73 1.46 -2.72 15.10
CA PRO A 73 2.71 -3.46 14.98
C PRO A 73 3.06 -3.85 13.53
N THR A 74 2.07 -4.20 12.72
CA THR A 74 2.26 -4.52 11.30
C THR A 74 2.73 -3.30 10.50
N LEU A 75 2.19 -2.12 10.78
CA LEU A 75 2.64 -0.88 10.14
C LEU A 75 4.12 -0.59 10.48
N ARG A 76 4.51 -0.80 11.74
CA ARG A 76 5.90 -0.67 12.19
C ARG A 76 6.82 -1.67 11.49
N GLU A 77 6.39 -2.92 11.32
CA GLU A 77 7.14 -3.93 10.57
C GLU A 77 7.36 -3.52 9.11
N LEU A 78 6.32 -3.05 8.43
CA LEU A 78 6.43 -2.57 7.05
C LEU A 78 7.39 -1.37 6.93
N ARG A 79 7.35 -0.43 7.88
CA ARG A 79 8.31 0.69 7.93
C ARG A 79 9.75 0.18 8.12
N LYS A 80 9.98 -0.80 8.98
CA LYS A 80 11.31 -1.41 9.16
C LYS A 80 11.84 -2.07 7.88
N LEU A 81 10.97 -2.72 7.10
CA LEU A 81 11.33 -3.35 5.83
C LEU A 81 11.57 -2.33 4.69
N SER A 82 11.03 -1.12 4.84
CA SER A 82 11.11 -0.07 3.83
C SER A 82 11.39 1.29 4.48
N PRO A 83 12.57 1.47 5.10
CA PRO A 83 12.86 2.64 5.94
C PRO A 83 12.90 3.94 5.13
N ALA A 84 13.33 3.88 3.87
CA ALA A 84 13.53 5.05 3.01
C ALA A 84 12.48 5.22 1.90
N ARG A 85 11.58 4.24 1.69
CA ARG A 85 10.56 4.33 0.62
C ARG A 85 9.17 4.60 1.18
N PRO A 86 8.35 5.41 0.49
CA PRO A 86 6.96 5.61 0.85
C PRO A 86 6.15 4.31 0.84
N LEU A 87 5.32 4.12 1.84
CA LEU A 87 4.41 3.00 2.05
C LEU A 87 2.98 3.30 1.62
N THR A 88 2.70 4.51 1.10
CA THR A 88 1.37 4.93 0.65
C THR A 88 0.71 3.90 -0.26
N VAL A 89 1.44 3.41 -1.27
CA VAL A 89 0.93 2.41 -2.22
C VAL A 89 0.76 1.02 -1.57
N PRO A 90 1.76 0.42 -0.90
CA PRO A 90 1.59 -0.84 -0.19
C PRO A 90 0.42 -0.85 0.80
N LEU A 91 0.21 0.24 1.55
CA LEU A 91 -0.85 0.36 2.55
C LEU A 91 -2.23 0.55 1.90
N GLY A 92 -2.31 1.33 0.83
CA GLY A 92 -3.54 1.44 0.03
C GLY A 92 -3.97 0.08 -0.54
N ILE A 93 -3.02 -0.66 -1.12
CA ILE A 93 -3.28 -2.01 -1.67
C ILE A 93 -3.72 -2.97 -0.57
N LEU A 94 -3.06 -2.96 0.58
CA LEU A 94 -3.46 -3.78 1.72
C LEU A 94 -4.92 -3.51 2.13
N THR A 95 -5.30 -2.23 2.16
CA THR A 95 -6.68 -1.80 2.47
C THR A 95 -7.68 -2.31 1.44
N GLU A 96 -7.36 -2.17 0.15
CA GLU A 96 -8.21 -2.63 -0.95
C GLU A 96 -8.37 -4.15 -1.00
N LEU A 97 -7.32 -4.92 -0.69
CA LEU A 97 -7.38 -6.39 -0.64
C LEU A 97 -8.32 -6.86 0.48
N VAL A 98 -8.27 -6.21 1.64
CA VAL A 98 -9.18 -6.54 2.75
C VAL A 98 -10.62 -6.16 2.40
N ALA A 99 -10.84 -5.01 1.74
CA ALA A 99 -12.16 -4.64 1.24
C ALA A 99 -12.73 -5.67 0.24
N GLN A 100 -11.86 -6.31 -0.55
CA GLN A 100 -12.17 -7.43 -1.45
C GLN A 100 -12.30 -8.79 -0.73
N GLN A 101 -12.49 -8.81 0.59
CA GLN A 101 -12.71 -10.01 1.40
C GLN A 101 -11.47 -10.93 1.51
N VAL A 102 -10.26 -10.43 1.22
CA VAL A 102 -9.06 -11.17 1.60
C VAL A 102 -8.88 -11.05 3.12
N PRO A 103 -8.68 -12.15 3.86
CA PRO A 103 -8.42 -12.09 5.30
C PRO A 103 -7.22 -11.19 5.63
N VAL A 104 -7.37 -10.31 6.62
CA VAL A 104 -6.35 -9.30 7.01
C VAL A 104 -4.97 -9.93 7.19
N ALA A 105 -4.89 -11.01 7.98
CA ALA A 105 -3.62 -11.69 8.25
C ALA A 105 -2.95 -12.20 6.97
N HIS A 106 -3.75 -12.67 6.00
CA HIS A 106 -3.25 -13.20 4.74
C HIS A 106 -2.76 -12.08 3.81
N ALA A 107 -3.55 -11.01 3.66
CA ALA A 107 -3.17 -9.84 2.86
C ALA A 107 -1.89 -9.18 3.43
N THR A 108 -1.83 -8.99 4.75
CA THR A 108 -0.64 -8.47 5.44
C THR A 108 0.59 -9.33 5.16
N LYS A 109 0.49 -10.65 5.30
CA LYS A 109 1.61 -11.56 5.05
C LYS A 109 2.16 -11.39 3.63
N ARG A 110 1.28 -11.38 2.62
CA ARG A 110 1.68 -11.26 1.21
C ARG A 110 2.30 -9.92 0.86
N ILE A 111 1.71 -8.81 1.31
CA ILE A 111 2.30 -7.48 1.07
C ILE A 111 3.65 -7.35 1.76
N ARG A 112 3.81 -7.88 2.97
CA ARG A 112 5.09 -7.87 3.68
C ARG A 112 6.17 -8.63 2.91
N GLU A 113 5.87 -9.86 2.48
CA GLU A 113 6.80 -10.65 1.67
C GLU A 113 7.23 -9.88 0.41
N LEU A 114 6.29 -9.25 -0.30
CA LEU A 114 6.58 -8.51 -1.54
C LEU A 114 7.46 -7.28 -1.28
N VAL A 115 7.17 -6.52 -0.22
CA VAL A 115 7.96 -5.34 0.16
C VAL A 115 9.37 -5.74 0.59
N GLU A 116 9.51 -6.82 1.36
CA GLU A 116 10.80 -7.39 1.77
C GLU A 116 11.63 -7.82 0.56
N ARG A 117 11.00 -8.40 -0.45
CA ARG A 117 11.64 -8.79 -1.73
C ARG A 117 11.87 -7.62 -2.68
N GLY A 118 11.52 -6.40 -2.30
CA GLY A 118 11.78 -5.20 -3.10
C GLY A 118 10.80 -4.97 -4.25
N ALA A 119 9.58 -5.53 -4.18
CA ALA A 119 8.53 -5.20 -5.14
C ALA A 119 8.30 -3.68 -5.20
N ASN A 120 8.34 -3.12 -6.40
CA ASN A 120 8.08 -1.70 -6.60
C ASN A 120 6.57 -1.41 -6.70
N ASN A 121 6.21 -0.12 -6.63
CA ASN A 121 4.81 0.31 -6.64
C ASN A 121 4.07 -0.15 -7.90
N ALA A 122 4.70 -0.15 -9.08
CA ALA A 122 4.07 -0.58 -10.33
C ALA A 122 3.76 -2.08 -10.31
N GLN A 123 4.65 -2.91 -9.78
CA GLN A 123 4.43 -4.35 -9.63
C GLN A 123 3.30 -4.64 -8.65
N LEU A 124 3.24 -3.93 -7.52
CA LEU A 124 2.17 -4.08 -6.54
C LEU A 124 0.81 -3.62 -7.13
N VAL A 125 0.80 -2.51 -7.88
CA VAL A 125 -0.39 -2.01 -8.57
C VAL A 125 -0.88 -3.01 -9.62
N ALA A 126 0.00 -3.49 -10.50
CA ALA A 126 -0.36 -4.47 -11.51
C ALA A 126 -0.87 -5.79 -10.87
N MET A 127 -0.30 -6.18 -9.73
CA MET A 127 -0.79 -7.33 -8.97
C MET A 127 -2.22 -7.11 -8.46
N ARG A 128 -2.52 -5.98 -7.79
CA ARG A 128 -3.89 -5.72 -7.29
C ARG A 128 -4.92 -5.73 -8.42
N GLU A 129 -4.58 -5.20 -9.59
CA GLU A 129 -5.49 -5.14 -10.74
C GLU A 129 -5.81 -6.54 -11.27
N LYS A 130 -4.79 -7.41 -11.34
CA LYS A 130 -4.98 -8.82 -11.70
C LYS A 130 -5.79 -9.59 -10.65
N VAL A 131 -5.57 -9.33 -9.36
CA VAL A 131 -6.39 -9.92 -8.28
C VAL A 131 -7.85 -9.48 -8.43
N GLN A 132 -8.11 -8.19 -8.68
CA GLN A 132 -9.46 -7.69 -8.92
C GLN A 132 -10.11 -8.34 -10.13
N ALA A 133 -9.38 -8.52 -11.23
CA ALA A 133 -9.87 -9.20 -12.42
C ALA A 133 -10.24 -10.67 -12.14
N ASP A 134 -9.37 -11.39 -11.43
CA ASP A 134 -9.60 -12.78 -11.03
C ASP A 134 -10.85 -12.93 -10.15
N VAL A 135 -11.01 -12.05 -9.16
CA VAL A 135 -12.16 -12.05 -8.26
C VAL A 135 -13.45 -11.76 -9.03
N ARG A 136 -13.43 -10.81 -9.97
CA ARG A 136 -14.58 -10.56 -10.87
C ARG A 136 -14.89 -11.75 -11.77
N ALA A 137 -13.88 -12.54 -12.13
CA ALA A 137 -14.04 -13.78 -12.87
C ALA A 137 -14.49 -14.97 -12.00
N GLY A 138 -14.74 -14.76 -10.70
CA GLY A 138 -15.25 -15.78 -9.77
C GLY A 138 -14.18 -16.56 -9.01
N ILE A 139 -12.90 -16.18 -9.14
CA ILE A 139 -11.83 -16.82 -8.35
C ILE A 139 -11.88 -16.30 -6.91
N ALA A 140 -11.71 -17.19 -5.93
CA ALA A 140 -11.70 -16.81 -4.52
C ALA A 140 -10.59 -15.76 -4.23
N PRO A 141 -10.87 -14.67 -3.48
CA PRO A 141 -9.93 -13.56 -3.28
C PRO A 141 -8.55 -13.95 -2.73
N ASN A 142 -8.51 -14.90 -1.80
CA ASN A 142 -7.25 -15.43 -1.26
C ASN A 142 -6.43 -16.20 -2.31
N ALA A 143 -7.09 -17.03 -3.12
CA ALA A 143 -6.45 -17.80 -4.18
C ALA A 143 -5.94 -16.89 -5.30
N ALA A 144 -6.72 -15.87 -5.69
CA ALA A 144 -6.31 -14.84 -6.63
C ALA A 144 -5.05 -14.10 -6.13
N LEU A 145 -5.06 -13.64 -4.87
CA LEU A 145 -3.90 -12.98 -4.28
C LEU A 145 -2.66 -13.88 -4.28
N ASP A 146 -2.80 -15.15 -3.89
CA ASP A 146 -1.69 -16.10 -3.87
C ASP A 146 -1.09 -16.32 -5.26
N LEU A 147 -1.94 -16.52 -6.26
CA LEU A 147 -1.51 -16.71 -7.64
C LEU A 147 -0.73 -15.49 -8.15
N ARG A 148 -1.27 -14.28 -7.94
CA ARG A 148 -0.66 -13.05 -8.45
C ARG A 148 0.59 -12.66 -7.67
N ALA A 149 0.59 -12.83 -6.35
CA ALA A 149 1.78 -12.60 -5.53
C ALA A 149 2.94 -13.53 -5.92
N LYS A 150 2.66 -14.83 -6.14
CA LYS A 150 3.67 -15.77 -6.65
C LYS A 150 4.25 -15.32 -7.98
N GLY A 151 3.40 -14.84 -8.90
CA GLY A 151 3.85 -14.30 -10.19
C GLY A 151 4.80 -13.11 -10.05
N VAL A 152 4.51 -12.16 -9.16
CA VAL A 152 5.43 -11.04 -8.87
C VAL A 152 6.74 -11.54 -8.27
N MET A 153 6.69 -12.48 -7.32
CA MET A 153 7.89 -13.06 -6.70
C MET A 153 8.81 -13.74 -7.71
N SER A 154 8.25 -14.49 -8.67
CA SER A 154 9.03 -15.11 -9.73
C SER A 154 9.76 -14.08 -10.60
N LEU A 155 9.10 -12.96 -10.92
CA LEU A 155 9.72 -11.87 -11.69
C LEU A 155 10.83 -11.15 -10.92
N LEU A 156 10.70 -11.05 -9.59
CA LEU A 156 11.74 -10.48 -8.72
C LEU A 156 12.96 -11.41 -8.55
N ALA A 157 12.76 -12.72 -8.67
CA ALA A 157 13.81 -13.73 -8.53
C ALA A 157 14.64 -13.91 -9.81
N MET A 158 14.15 -13.46 -10.97
CA MET A 158 14.94 -13.48 -12.20
C MET A 158 16.05 -12.43 -12.09
N PRO A 159 17.33 -12.79 -12.21
CA PRO A 159 18.36 -11.79 -12.40
C PRO A 159 18.00 -11.01 -13.67
N LEU A 160 18.07 -9.68 -13.61
CA LEU A 160 18.06 -8.86 -14.82
C LEU A 160 19.19 -9.38 -15.70
N GLY A 161 18.86 -10.22 -16.67
CA GLY A 161 19.80 -10.63 -17.69
C GLY A 161 20.29 -9.35 -18.35
N THR A 162 21.56 -9.02 -18.13
CA THR A 162 22.27 -8.01 -18.89
C THR A 162 22.12 -8.40 -20.36
N THR A 163 21.18 -7.74 -21.05
CA THR A 163 21.21 -7.73 -22.51
C THR A 163 22.36 -6.82 -22.88
N THR A 164 23.58 -7.35 -22.81
CA THR A 164 24.74 -6.75 -23.46
C THR A 164 24.51 -6.95 -24.95
N ILE A 165 23.87 -5.97 -25.58
CA ILE A 165 23.86 -5.86 -27.03
C ILE A 165 25.32 -5.53 -27.41
N SER A 166 26.12 -6.55 -27.70
CA SER A 166 27.46 -6.37 -28.23
C SER A 166 27.31 -5.92 -29.70
N PRO A 167 27.70 -4.70 -30.09
CA PRO A 167 27.63 -4.30 -31.48
C PRO A 167 28.78 -4.96 -32.24
N GLY A 168 28.43 -5.89 -33.12
CA GLY A 168 29.10 -6.17 -34.40
C GLY A 168 30.64 -6.25 -34.40
N ALA A 169 31.14 -7.48 -34.33
CA ALA A 169 32.45 -7.83 -34.84
C ALA A 169 32.57 -7.46 -36.34
N LYS A 170 33.58 -6.67 -36.69
CA LYS A 170 33.94 -6.33 -38.08
C LYS A 170 34.79 -7.48 -38.67
N PRO A 171 34.48 -8.02 -39.87
CA PRO A 171 35.21 -9.16 -40.43
C PRO A 171 36.61 -8.76 -40.95
N PRO A 172 37.58 -9.70 -41.00
CA PRO A 172 38.97 -9.41 -41.37
C PRO A 172 39.12 -9.14 -42.87
N ILE A 173 39.90 -8.12 -43.21
CA ILE A 173 40.21 -7.71 -44.58
C ILE A 173 41.40 -8.56 -45.07
N ARG A 174 41.25 -9.26 -46.20
CA ARG A 174 42.32 -10.03 -46.84
C ARG A 174 43.25 -9.08 -47.63
N PRO A 175 44.58 -9.20 -47.54
CA PRO A 175 45.49 -8.34 -48.29
C PRO A 175 45.57 -8.74 -49.77
N LYS A 176 45.79 -7.76 -50.63
CA LYS A 176 46.30 -7.92 -52.00
C LYS A 176 47.76 -7.51 -52.03
#